data_AF-A0A1I4BAV6-F1
#
_entry.id   AF-A0A1I4BAV6-F1
#
_cell.length_a   1.000
_cell.length_b   1.000
_cell.length_c   1.000
_cell.angle_alpha   90.00
_cell.angle_beta   90.00
_cell.angle_gamma   90.00
#
_symmetry.space_group_name_H-M   'P 1'
#
loop_
_entity.id
_entity.type
_entity.pdbx_description
1 polymer ?
#
loop_
_entity_poly.entity_id
_entity_poly.type
_entity_poly.pdbx_seq_one_letter_code
_entity_poly.pdbx_strand_id
1 'polypeptide(L)'
;MLLPILLAAATCGLPPDSNLDSVIAFGNSTSYPLGMKTCKQLFPEHSDAYDAALKEWKAANVDKVKAGRGIIAEEGRRTGVDTIGMIRDNQIWLDERLRAAPKEQQTNSCNQLLKEIRGDGDGDPASGSNG
;
A
#
# COMPACT_ATOMS: atom_id res chain seq x y z
N MET A 1 -1.94 -10.59 0.86
CA MET A 1 -0.79 -10.27 -0.01
C MET A 1 -1.16 -10.35 -1.50
N LEU A 2 -2.09 -9.52 -1.98
CA LEU A 2 -2.52 -9.46 -3.40
C LEU A 2 -2.06 -8.17 -4.13
N LEU A 3 -1.60 -7.18 -3.35
CA LEU A 3 -1.02 -5.93 -3.83
C LEU A 3 0.19 -6.10 -4.77
N PRO A 4 1.11 -7.07 -4.53
CA PRO A 4 2.27 -7.24 -5.40
C PRO A 4 1.91 -7.63 -6.84
N ILE A 5 0.80 -8.36 -7.04
CA ILE A 5 0.45 -8.93 -8.36
C ILE A 5 -0.12 -7.87 -9.29
N LEU A 6 -0.90 -6.92 -8.78
CA LEU A 6 -1.44 -5.81 -9.58
C LEU A 6 -0.40 -4.73 -9.84
N LEU A 7 0.48 -4.48 -8.87
CA LEU A 7 1.63 -3.61 -9.08
C LEU A 7 2.60 -4.26 -10.09
N ALA A 8 2.83 -5.57 -10.01
CA ALA A 8 3.62 -6.33 -10.99
C ALA A 8 3.05 -6.20 -12.41
N ALA A 9 1.74 -6.35 -12.58
CA ALA A 9 1.07 -6.19 -13.88
C ALA A 9 1.15 -4.76 -14.43
N ALA A 10 1.07 -3.74 -13.56
CA ALA A 10 1.31 -2.35 -13.95
C ALA A 10 2.80 -2.09 -14.24
N THR A 11 3.73 -2.83 -13.61
CA THR A 11 5.18 -2.70 -13.81
C THR A 11 5.72 -3.42 -15.04
N CYS A 12 5.02 -4.44 -15.56
CA CYS A 12 5.43 -5.17 -16.76
C CYS A 12 5.45 -4.30 -18.05
N GLY A 13 4.87 -3.09 -18.01
CA GLY A 13 4.92 -2.11 -19.09
C GLY A 13 5.67 -0.82 -18.75
N LEU A 14 6.21 -0.71 -17.53
CA LEU A 14 6.92 0.49 -17.12
C LEU A 14 8.24 0.63 -17.89
N PRO A 15 8.63 1.86 -18.29
CA PRO A 15 9.96 2.11 -18.79
C PRO A 15 11.02 1.53 -17.84
N PRO A 16 12.12 0.94 -18.35
CA PRO A 16 13.17 0.34 -17.53
C PRO A 16 13.81 1.32 -16.52
N ASP A 17 13.67 2.62 -16.75
CA ASP A 17 14.13 3.70 -15.86
C ASP A 17 13.06 4.17 -14.84
N SER A 18 11.91 3.49 -14.77
CA SER A 18 10.83 3.88 -13.85
C SER A 18 11.24 3.67 -12.41
N ASN A 19 11.10 4.72 -11.61
CA ASN A 19 11.36 4.67 -10.18
C ASN A 19 10.33 3.77 -9.49
N LEU A 20 10.68 2.49 -9.30
CA LEU A 20 9.83 1.46 -8.71
C LEU A 20 9.31 1.87 -7.32
N ASP A 21 10.15 2.53 -6.51
CA ASP A 21 9.75 3.03 -5.19
C ASP A 21 8.60 4.03 -5.27
N SER A 22 8.55 4.85 -6.34
CA SER A 22 7.48 5.81 -6.55
C SER A 22 6.16 5.12 -6.92
N VAL A 23 6.23 4.07 -7.74
CA VAL A 23 5.07 3.26 -8.13
C VAL A 23 4.52 2.50 -6.92
N ILE A 24 5.39 1.91 -6.10
CA ILE A 24 5.04 1.28 -4.83
C ILE A 24 4.40 2.30 -3.89
N ALA A 25 5.02 3.47 -3.70
CA ALA A 25 4.49 4.52 -2.86
C ALA A 25 3.08 4.96 -3.31
N PHE A 26 2.85 5.11 -4.62
CA PHE A 26 1.51 5.39 -5.13
C PHE A 26 0.51 4.27 -4.81
N GLY A 27 0.86 3.01 -5.07
CA GLY A 27 0.02 1.86 -4.73
C GLY A 27 -0.36 1.87 -3.25
N ASN A 28 0.61 2.07 -2.38
CA ASN A 28 0.40 2.16 -0.93
C ASN A 28 -0.44 3.38 -0.54
N SER A 29 -0.33 4.51 -1.24
CA SER A 29 -1.11 5.72 -0.96
C SER A 29 -2.62 5.55 -1.16
N THR A 30 -3.02 4.55 -1.95
CA THR A 30 -4.44 4.18 -2.15
C THR A 30 -4.87 3.08 -1.18
N SER A 31 -3.99 2.10 -0.95
CA SER A 31 -4.29 0.87 -0.21
C SER A 31 -4.31 1.08 1.30
N TYR A 32 -3.31 1.80 1.83
CA TYR A 32 -3.15 2.02 3.26
C TYR A 32 -4.30 2.82 3.90
N PRO A 33 -4.81 3.93 3.31
CA PRO A 33 -5.96 4.61 3.87
C PRO A 33 -7.23 3.76 3.91
N LEU A 34 -7.48 2.95 2.87
CA LEU A 34 -8.67 2.09 2.80
C LEU A 34 -8.59 0.97 3.84
N GLY A 35 -7.46 0.26 3.88
CA GLY A 35 -7.22 -0.77 4.91
C GLY A 35 -7.30 -0.21 6.32
N MET A 36 -6.69 0.96 6.58
CA MET A 36 -6.76 1.61 7.88
C MET A 36 -8.17 2.03 8.26
N LYS A 37 -8.97 2.52 7.31
CA LYS A 37 -10.39 2.84 7.58
C LYS A 37 -11.14 1.61 8.06
N THR A 38 -10.93 0.45 7.44
CA THR A 38 -11.59 -0.79 7.87
C THR A 38 -11.05 -1.29 9.19
N CYS A 39 -9.74 -1.25 9.42
CA CYS A 39 -9.17 -1.61 10.72
C CYS A 39 -9.69 -0.72 11.85
N LYS A 40 -9.89 0.58 11.62
CA LYS A 40 -10.55 1.48 12.57
C LYS A 40 -11.99 1.10 12.87
N GLN A 41 -12.74 0.61 11.88
CA GLN A 41 -14.12 0.15 12.07
C GLN A 41 -14.19 -1.16 12.86
N LEU A 42 -13.23 -2.06 12.62
CA LEU A 42 -13.15 -3.36 13.28
C LEU A 42 -12.56 -3.27 14.70
N PHE A 43 -11.60 -2.37 14.91
CA PHE A 43 -10.81 -2.20 16.13
C PHE A 43 -10.72 -0.70 16.52
N PRO A 44 -11.84 -0.07 16.95
CA PRO A 44 -11.88 1.35 17.26
C PRO A 44 -10.94 1.77 18.41
N GLU A 45 -10.60 0.84 19.32
CA GLU A 45 -9.65 1.03 20.41
C GLU A 45 -8.23 1.38 19.94
N HIS A 46 -7.92 1.15 18.66
CA HIS A 46 -6.62 1.44 18.05
C HIS A 46 -6.68 2.62 17.07
N SER A 47 -7.79 3.37 17.02
CA SER A 47 -8.02 4.45 16.05
C SER A 47 -6.88 5.46 15.97
N ASP A 48 -6.40 5.96 17.11
CA ASP A 48 -5.35 6.98 17.15
C ASP A 48 -4.01 6.44 16.62
N ALA A 49 -3.72 5.17 16.88
CA ALA A 49 -2.51 4.50 16.41
C ALA A 49 -2.50 4.36 14.87
N TYR A 50 -3.67 4.10 14.28
CA TYR A 50 -3.85 4.03 12.83
C TYR A 50 -3.71 5.41 12.17
N ASP A 51 -4.31 6.44 12.77
CA ASP A 51 -4.25 7.81 12.24
C ASP A 51 -2.84 8.40 12.29
N ALA A 52 -2.12 8.18 13.40
CA ALA A 52 -0.73 8.60 13.55
C ALA A 52 0.17 7.96 12.49
N ALA A 53 0.12 6.62 12.36
CA ALA A 53 0.93 5.88 11.40
C ALA A 53 0.65 6.34 9.95
N LEU A 54 -0.62 6.53 9.59
CA LEU A 54 -0.97 6.97 8.24
C LEU A 54 -0.50 8.41 7.95
N LYS A 55 -0.55 9.29 8.94
CA LYS A 55 -0.08 10.67 8.81
C LYS A 55 1.43 10.72 8.57
N GLU A 56 2.19 9.98 9.36
CA GLU A 56 3.66 9.90 9.25
C GLU A 56 4.08 9.34 7.90
N TRP A 57 3.50 8.21 7.50
CA TRP A 57 3.79 7.59 6.21
C TRP A 57 3.49 8.53 5.03
N LYS A 58 2.36 9.25 5.07
CA LYS A 58 2.00 10.23 4.01
C LYS A 58 3.00 11.37 3.92
N ALA A 59 3.44 11.90 5.06
CA ALA A 59 4.42 12.98 5.09
C ALA A 59 5.76 12.53 4.47
N ALA A 60 6.20 11.30 4.78
CA ALA A 60 7.45 10.75 4.26
C ALA A 60 7.42 10.38 2.75
N ASN A 61 6.23 10.16 2.17
CA ASN A 61 6.10 9.62 0.82
C ASN A 61 5.43 10.55 -0.20
N VAL A 62 5.05 11.78 0.18
CA VAL A 62 4.25 12.68 -0.66
C VAL A 62 4.84 12.91 -2.06
N ASP A 63 6.15 13.07 -2.18
CA ASP A 63 6.80 13.32 -3.47
C ASP A 63 6.90 12.05 -4.32
N LYS A 64 7.21 10.90 -3.69
CA LYS A 64 7.19 9.58 -4.34
C LYS A 64 5.81 9.25 -4.88
N VAL A 65 4.75 9.56 -4.12
CA VAL A 65 3.35 9.36 -4.53
C VAL A 65 3.00 10.20 -5.77
N LYS A 66 3.39 11.48 -5.80
CA LYS A 66 3.18 12.34 -6.97
C LYS A 66 3.90 11.80 -8.20
N ALA A 67 5.16 11.39 -8.05
CA ALA A 67 5.94 10.80 -9.12
C ALA A 67 5.30 9.49 -9.65
N GLY A 68 4.95 8.57 -8.75
CA GLY A 68 4.32 7.29 -9.09
C GLY A 68 2.98 7.45 -9.80
N ARG A 69 2.16 8.41 -9.36
CA ARG A 69 0.91 8.75 -10.06
C ARG A 69 1.17 9.19 -11.50
N GLY A 70 2.18 10.03 -11.73
CA GLY A 70 2.56 10.48 -13.06
C GLY A 70 2.98 9.32 -13.96
N ILE A 71 3.81 8.42 -13.43
CA ILE A 71 4.28 7.21 -14.12
C ILE A 71 3.09 6.31 -14.54
N ILE A 72 2.17 6.03 -13.62
CA ILE A 72 1.01 5.16 -13.91
C ILE A 72 0.02 5.84 -14.86
N ALA A 73 -0.18 7.15 -14.73
CA ALA A 73 -1.04 7.89 -15.64
C ALA A 73 -0.47 7.91 -17.07
N GLU A 74 0.86 8.04 -17.23
CA GLU A 74 1.52 7.92 -18.53
C GLU A 74 1.32 6.54 -19.13
N GLU A 75 1.53 5.49 -18.33
CA GLU A 75 1.39 4.11 -18.78
C GLU A 75 -0.05 3.80 -19.21
N GLY A 76 -1.03 4.29 -18.45
CA GLY A 76 -2.43 4.19 -18.82
C GLY A 76 -2.76 4.91 -20.13
N ARG A 77 -2.18 6.10 -20.37
CA ARG A 77 -2.31 6.81 -21.66
C ARG A 77 -1.66 6.06 -22.81
N ARG A 78 -0.49 5.46 -22.60
CA ARG A 78 0.25 4.69 -23.61
C ARG A 78 -0.48 3.42 -24.03
N THR A 79 -1.12 2.74 -23.08
CA THR A 79 -1.78 1.45 -23.29
C THR A 79 -3.28 1.57 -23.54
N GLY A 80 -3.90 2.71 -23.22
CA GLY A 80 -5.35 2.92 -23.25
C GLY A 80 -6.09 2.26 -22.07
N VAL A 81 -5.38 1.85 -21.02
CA VAL A 81 -5.94 1.16 -19.86
C VAL A 81 -6.05 2.12 -18.66
N ASP A 82 -7.21 2.14 -17.98
CA ASP A 82 -7.37 2.89 -16.72
C ASP A 82 -6.74 2.14 -15.54
N THR A 83 -5.41 2.17 -15.48
CA THR A 83 -4.65 1.47 -14.43
C THR A 83 -4.94 2.02 -13.03
N ILE A 84 -5.23 3.32 -12.90
CA ILE A 84 -5.58 3.93 -11.61
C ILE A 84 -6.93 3.40 -11.11
N GLY A 85 -7.93 3.33 -11.99
CA GLY A 85 -9.23 2.73 -11.69
C GLY A 85 -9.10 1.27 -11.25
N MET A 86 -8.33 0.47 -11.99
CA MET A 86 -8.09 -0.94 -11.64
C MET A 86 -7.44 -1.11 -10.27
N ILE A 87 -6.44 -0.29 -9.93
CA ILE A 87 -5.80 -0.34 -8.61
C ILE A 87 -6.83 -0.05 -7.51
N ARG A 88 -7.64 0.99 -7.70
CA ARG A 88 -8.68 1.39 -6.73
C ARG A 88 -9.73 0.29 -6.52
N ASP A 89 -10.26 -0.27 -7.60
CA ASP A 89 -11.35 -1.25 -7.52
C ASP A 89 -10.89 -2.56 -6.86
N ASN A 90 -9.65 -2.99 -7.13
CA ASN A 90 -9.05 -4.12 -6.42
C ASN A 90 -8.85 -3.84 -4.92
N GLN A 91 -8.52 -2.61 -4.52
CA GLN A 91 -8.44 -2.27 -3.10
C GLN A 91 -9.78 -2.37 -2.40
N ILE A 92 -10.85 -1.90 -3.06
CA ILE A 92 -12.22 -2.01 -2.52
C ILE A 92 -12.59 -3.48 -2.32
N TRP A 93 -12.31 -4.33 -3.31
CA TRP A 93 -12.60 -5.76 -3.21
C TRP A 93 -11.80 -6.46 -2.09
N LEU A 94 -10.52 -6.12 -1.92
CA LEU A 94 -9.71 -6.64 -0.81
C LEU A 94 -10.24 -6.20 0.55
N ASP A 95 -10.70 -4.96 0.65
CA ASP A 95 -11.30 -4.39 1.87
C ASP A 95 -12.59 -5.11 2.27
N GLU A 96 -13.47 -5.37 1.29
CA GLU A 96 -14.68 -6.16 1.49
C GLU A 96 -14.38 -7.56 2.00
N ARG A 97 -13.34 -8.21 1.46
CA ARG A 97 -12.90 -9.53 1.93
C ARG A 97 -12.33 -9.50 3.34
N LEU A 98 -11.57 -8.46 3.70
CA LEU A 98 -11.09 -8.30 5.06
C LEU A 98 -12.25 -8.20 6.04
N ARG A 99 -13.29 -7.41 5.73
CA ARG A 99 -14.50 -7.30 6.56
C ARG A 99 -15.26 -8.62 6.70
N ALA A 100 -15.30 -9.42 5.65
CA ALA A 100 -15.97 -10.72 5.65
C ALA A 100 -15.15 -11.84 6.33
N ALA A 101 -13.86 -11.63 6.59
CA ALA A 101 -12.98 -12.64 7.16
C ALA A 101 -13.29 -12.92 8.65
N PRO A 102 -12.92 -14.10 9.18
CA PRO A 102 -13.00 -14.38 10.62
C PRO A 102 -12.18 -13.37 11.45
N LYS A 103 -12.62 -13.12 12.70
CA LYS A 103 -12.01 -12.13 13.60
C LYS A 103 -10.49 -12.30 13.79
N GLU A 104 -10.01 -13.54 13.87
CA GLU A 104 -8.58 -13.83 13.98
C GLU A 104 -7.80 -13.34 12.75
N GLN A 105 -8.32 -13.60 11.53
CA GLN A 105 -7.72 -13.13 10.29
C GLN A 105 -7.79 -11.60 10.17
N GLN A 106 -8.89 -10.98 10.60
CA GLN A 106 -9.03 -9.53 10.68
C GLN A 106 -7.95 -8.92 11.58
N THR A 107 -7.77 -9.48 12.77
CA THR A 107 -6.79 -9.03 13.76
C THR A 107 -5.37 -9.13 13.20
N ASN A 108 -5.01 -10.29 12.64
CA ASN A 108 -3.70 -10.52 12.03
C ASN A 108 -3.42 -9.54 10.88
N SER A 109 -4.41 -9.33 10.01
CA SER A 109 -4.28 -8.40 8.87
C SER A 109 -4.11 -6.96 9.32
N CYS A 110 -4.87 -6.50 10.32
CA CYS A 110 -4.77 -5.13 10.82
C CYS A 110 -3.48 -4.87 11.59
N ASN A 111 -2.99 -5.85 12.35
CA ASN A 111 -1.68 -5.77 13.01
C ASN A 111 -0.55 -5.72 11.99
N GLN A 112 -0.62 -6.56 10.96
CA GLN A 112 0.37 -6.57 9.88
C GLN A 112 0.39 -5.24 9.13
N LEU A 113 -0.78 -4.71 8.78
CA LEU A 113 -0.90 -3.42 8.11
C LEU A 113 -0.29 -2.29 8.94
N LEU A 114 -0.53 -2.28 10.25
CA LEU A 114 0.06 -1.27 11.14
C LEU A 114 1.60 -1.34 11.17
N LYS A 115 2.17 -2.56 11.20
CA LYS A 115 3.63 -2.75 11.14
C LYS A 115 4.22 -2.28 9.82
N GLU A 116 3.58 -2.62 8.70
CA GLU A 116 4.02 -2.21 7.36
C GLU A 116 4.05 -0.69 7.21
N ILE A 117 3.00 0.01 7.67
CA ILE A 117 2.95 1.48 7.56
C ILE A 117 4.04 2.16 8.41
N ARG A 118 4.31 1.62 9.60
CA ARG A 118 5.34 2.14 10.50
C ARG A 118 6.77 1.88 10.00
N GLY A 119 6.94 1.00 9.02
CA GLY A 119 8.26 0.55 8.61
C GLY A 119 8.88 -0.45 9.59
N ASP A 120 8.07 -1.06 10.48
CA ASP A 120 8.51 -2.11 11.41
C ASP A 120 8.56 -3.50 10.74
N GLY A 121 8.41 -3.55 9.41
CA GLY A 121 8.50 -4.77 8.61
C GLY A 121 9.95 -5.14 8.37
N ASP A 122 10.38 -6.21 9.05
CA ASP A 122 11.68 -6.86 8.90
C ASP A 122 12.89 -5.98 9.23
N GLY A 123 13.10 -5.79 10.54
CA GLY A 123 14.46 -5.73 11.06
C GLY A 123 15.16 -7.02 10.64
N ASP A 124 15.91 -6.97 9.53
CA ASP A 124 16.81 -8.01 9.10
C ASP A 124 17.87 -8.21 10.20
N PRO A 125 17.94 -9.35 10.91
CA PRO A 125 19.04 -9.61 11.83
C PRO A 125 20.39 -9.81 11.10
N ALA A 126 20.43 -9.73 9.75
CA ALA A 126 21.64 -9.95 8.96
C ALA A 126 22.51 -8.71 8.69
N SER A 127 22.18 -7.51 9.19
CA SER A 127 23.16 -6.40 9.20
C SER A 127 23.99 -6.38 10.49
N GLY A 128 24.65 -7.51 10.75
CA GLY A 128 25.87 -7.52 11.55
C GLY A 128 26.91 -6.69 10.81
N SER A 129 27.17 -5.49 11.34
CA SER A 129 28.20 -4.58 10.85
C SER A 129 29.54 -5.32 10.74
N ASN A 130 30.15 -5.25 9.54
CA ASN A 130 31.60 -5.26 9.47
C ASN A 130 32.08 -3.93 10.05
N GLY A 131 32.59 -4.00 11.28
CA GLY A 131 33.29 -2.94 11.98
C GLY A 131 34.30 -3.55 12.93
#